data_AF-A0A265DV46-F1
#
_entry.id   AF-A0A265DV46-F1
#
_cell.length_a   1.000
_cell.length_b   1.000
_cell.length_c   1.000
_cell.angle_alpha   90.00
_cell.angle_beta   90.00
_cell.angle_gamma   90.00
#
_symmetry.space_group_name_H-M   'P 1'
#
loop_
_entity.id
_entity.type
_entity.pdbx_description
1 polymer ?
#
loop_
_entity_poly.entity_id
_entity_poly.type
_entity_poly.pdbx_seq_one_letter_code
_entity_poly.pdbx_strand_id
1 'polypeptide(L)'
;MTDTEQLQPNTLFIEVSGSGLPEVDGFYVPSEAPPTQSEAGVMSQRGYWNGRMAWDRADGKAARSPAISYSIGFKSWRICRLDGHLAYEITCEDELPPTDRQWNVYKMGIAPAPKVVIHDTDPR
;
A
#
# COMPACT_ATOMS: atom_id res chain seq x y z
N MET A 1 14.22 -20.77 0.01
CA MET A 1 14.05 -19.73 1.06
C MET A 1 14.65 -18.49 0.46
N THR A 2 13.85 -17.47 0.16
CA THR A 2 14.35 -16.24 -0.45
C THR A 2 15.09 -15.48 0.64
N ASP A 3 16.41 -15.36 0.52
CA ASP A 3 17.25 -14.66 1.48
C ASP A 3 16.78 -13.21 1.61
N THR A 4 16.16 -12.92 2.75
CA THR A 4 15.62 -11.61 3.14
C THR A 4 16.70 -10.57 3.45
N GLU A 5 17.97 -10.97 3.50
CA GLU A 5 19.10 -10.10 3.89
C GLU A 5 19.50 -9.03 2.85
N GLN A 6 18.83 -8.95 1.69
CA GLN A 6 19.23 -8.04 0.61
C GLN A 6 18.16 -7.03 0.16
N LEU A 7 16.99 -6.98 0.80
CA LEU A 7 15.98 -5.98 0.44
C LEU A 7 16.38 -4.60 0.99
N GLN A 8 16.43 -3.61 0.11
CA GLN A 8 16.72 -2.23 0.51
C GLN A 8 15.67 -1.74 1.53
N PRO A 9 16.05 -0.94 2.54
CA PRO A 9 15.06 -0.35 3.43
C PRO A 9 14.02 0.46 2.63
N ASN A 10 12.73 0.26 2.93
CA ASN A 10 11.70 1.13 2.38
C ASN A 10 11.80 2.50 3.07
N THR A 11 12.26 3.50 2.33
CA THR A 11 12.40 4.90 2.79
C THR A 11 11.39 5.83 2.13
N LEU A 12 10.44 5.28 1.36
CA LEU A 12 9.49 6.06 0.58
C LEU A 12 8.24 6.35 1.39
N PHE A 13 7.68 7.53 1.18
CA PHE A 13 6.43 7.96 1.78
C PHE A 13 5.36 8.13 0.71
N ILE A 14 4.11 7.88 1.06
CA ILE A 14 2.99 8.01 0.12
C ILE A 14 1.97 9.00 0.65
N GLU A 15 1.51 9.88 -0.23
CA GLU A 15 0.34 10.70 0.00
C GLU A 15 -0.77 10.27 -0.95
N VAL A 16 -1.93 9.98 -0.38
CA VAL A 16 -3.16 9.68 -1.13
C VAL A 16 -4.13 10.82 -0.92
N SER A 17 -4.71 11.35 -1.99
CA SER A 17 -5.70 12.43 -1.88
C SER A 17 -6.75 12.35 -2.98
N GLY A 18 -7.88 13.00 -2.74
CA GLY A 18 -8.91 13.17 -3.77
C GLY A 18 -9.70 11.91 -4.06
N SER A 19 -9.69 10.91 -3.16
CA SER A 19 -10.52 9.71 -3.32
C SER A 19 -11.98 9.92 -2.90
N GLY A 20 -12.30 11.07 -2.31
CA GLY A 20 -13.60 11.33 -1.69
C GLY A 20 -13.82 10.56 -0.38
N LEU A 21 -12.86 9.73 0.06
CA LEU A 21 -12.92 8.98 1.31
C LEU A 21 -11.81 9.46 2.26
N PRO A 22 -12.14 10.15 3.36
CA PRO A 22 -11.17 10.52 4.39
C PRO A 22 -10.48 9.30 5.03
N GLU A 23 -11.10 8.12 4.92
CA GLU A 23 -10.55 6.86 5.41
C GLU A 23 -9.44 6.30 4.52
N VAL A 24 -9.26 6.86 3.32
CA VAL A 24 -8.20 6.52 2.38
C VAL A 24 -7.25 7.72 2.20
N ASP A 25 -7.78 8.93 2.17
CA ASP A 25 -6.97 10.13 1.98
C ASP A 25 -6.05 10.39 3.19
N GLY A 26 -4.81 10.80 2.90
CA GLY A 26 -3.79 11.25 3.85
C GLY A 26 -2.43 10.58 3.63
N PHE A 27 -1.62 10.60 4.68
CA PHE A 27 -0.21 10.26 4.61
C PHE A 27 0.09 8.84 5.08
N TYR A 28 1.06 8.21 4.41
CA TYR A 28 1.44 6.83 4.60
C TYR A 28 2.96 6.70 4.73
N VAL A 29 3.37 5.88 5.70
CA VAL A 29 4.78 5.62 6.04
C VAL A 29 5.12 4.16 5.75
N PRO A 30 6.41 3.82 5.56
CA PRO A 30 6.83 2.42 5.42
C PRO A 30 6.22 1.53 6.50
N SER A 31 5.66 0.39 6.08
CA SER A 31 4.86 -0.44 6.98
C SER A 31 5.67 -0.99 8.15
N GLU A 32 5.07 -0.98 9.33
CA GLU A 32 5.65 -1.58 10.55
C GLU A 32 5.01 -2.92 10.92
N ALA A 33 4.22 -3.50 9.99
CA ALA A 33 3.58 -4.79 10.18
C ALA A 33 4.60 -5.87 10.60
N PRO A 34 4.27 -6.69 11.62
CA PRO A 34 5.12 -7.81 11.99
C PRO A 34 5.22 -8.83 10.83
N PRO A 35 6.35 -9.55 10.71
CA PRO A 35 6.50 -10.61 9.73
C PRO A 35 5.35 -11.61 9.79
N THR A 36 4.65 -11.76 8.67
CA THR A 36 3.46 -12.59 8.53
C THR A 36 3.54 -13.34 7.21
N GLN A 37 3.21 -14.62 7.22
CA GLN A 37 3.14 -15.39 5.98
C GLN A 37 1.84 -15.05 5.25
N SER A 38 1.97 -14.58 4.01
CA SER A 38 0.82 -14.36 3.12
C SER A 38 0.18 -15.69 2.69
N GLU A 39 -1.05 -15.62 2.18
CA GLU A 39 -1.73 -16.77 1.55
C GLU A 39 -0.93 -17.37 0.38
N ALA A 40 -0.06 -16.58 -0.26
CA ALA A 40 0.84 -17.02 -1.32
C ALA A 40 2.11 -17.73 -0.78
N GLY A 41 2.21 -17.94 0.54
CA GLY A 41 3.35 -18.59 1.18
C GLY A 41 4.59 -17.69 1.32
N VAL A 42 4.53 -16.43 0.91
CA VAL A 42 5.63 -15.45 1.01
C VAL A 42 5.61 -14.79 2.37
N MET A 43 6.73 -14.81 3.08
CA MET A 43 6.91 -14.13 4.36
C MET A 43 7.06 -12.61 4.13
N SER A 44 6.25 -11.81 4.82
CA SER A 44 6.42 -10.36 4.86
C SER A 44 7.53 -9.94 5.82
N GLN A 45 8.00 -8.70 5.69
CA GLN A 45 8.96 -8.09 6.61
C GLN A 45 8.61 -6.61 6.79
N ARG A 46 9.27 -5.93 7.73
CA ARG A 46 9.06 -4.49 7.91
C ARG A 46 9.29 -3.73 6.60
N GLY A 47 8.34 -2.88 6.23
CA GLY A 47 8.33 -2.09 5.01
C GLY A 47 7.95 -2.85 3.75
N TYR A 48 7.69 -4.15 3.83
CA TYR A 48 7.44 -5.02 2.68
C TYR A 48 6.29 -5.99 2.88
N TRP A 49 5.52 -6.19 1.81
CA TRP A 49 4.49 -7.19 1.69
C TRP A 49 4.64 -7.91 0.37
N ASN A 50 4.61 -9.24 0.39
CA ASN A 50 4.68 -10.03 -0.84
C ASN A 50 5.93 -9.71 -1.71
N GLY A 51 7.05 -9.39 -1.07
CA GLY A 51 8.30 -9.01 -1.76
C GLY A 51 8.30 -7.62 -2.39
N ARG A 52 7.24 -6.81 -2.21
CA ARG A 52 7.19 -5.40 -2.64
C ARG A 52 7.08 -4.47 -1.45
N MET A 53 7.47 -3.22 -1.64
CA MET A 53 7.32 -2.19 -0.60
C MET A 53 5.84 -2.03 -0.22
N ALA A 54 5.59 -1.77 1.06
CA ALA A 54 4.25 -1.66 1.63
C ALA A 54 4.20 -0.53 2.65
N TRP A 55 3.03 0.07 2.80
CA TRP A 55 2.85 1.27 3.62
C TRP A 55 1.65 1.18 4.56
N ASP A 56 1.80 1.79 5.73
CA ASP A 56 0.77 1.97 6.73
C ASP A 56 0.31 3.41 6.81
N ARG A 57 -0.92 3.60 7.28
CA ARG A 57 -1.42 4.93 7.63
C ARG A 57 -0.55 5.56 8.71
N ALA A 58 -0.05 6.76 8.45
CA ALA A 58 0.82 7.47 9.39
C ALA A 58 0.11 7.88 10.69
N ASP A 59 -1.22 7.96 10.67
CA ASP A 59 -2.03 8.22 11.87
C ASP A 59 -2.26 6.97 12.74
N GLY A 60 -1.82 5.79 12.31
CA GLY A 60 -1.96 4.52 13.05
C GLY A 60 -3.39 4.01 13.18
N LYS A 61 -4.37 4.58 12.45
CA LYS A 61 -5.79 4.26 12.62
C LYS A 61 -6.28 3.10 11.74
N ALA A 62 -5.46 2.58 10.84
CA ALA A 62 -5.86 1.50 9.95
C ALA A 62 -5.97 0.17 10.72
N ALA A 63 -7.13 -0.48 10.64
CA ALA A 63 -7.37 -1.81 11.17
C ALA A 63 -6.59 -2.90 10.40
N ARG A 64 -6.23 -2.60 9.14
CA ARG A 64 -5.39 -3.46 8.30
C ARG A 64 -4.02 -2.82 8.09
N SER A 65 -2.98 -3.62 8.32
CA SER A 65 -1.59 -3.30 8.04
C SER A 65 -0.99 -4.43 7.20
N PRO A 66 -0.36 -4.16 6.04
CA PRO A 66 -0.22 -2.85 5.40
C PRO A 66 -1.53 -2.32 4.78
N ALA A 67 -1.67 -1.00 4.77
CA ALA A 67 -2.80 -0.30 4.17
C ALA A 67 -2.67 -0.12 2.64
N ILE A 68 -1.43 0.04 2.15
CA ILE A 68 -1.09 0.00 0.72
C ILE A 68 -0.17 -1.20 0.49
N SER A 69 -0.58 -2.11 -0.39
CA SER A 69 0.17 -3.35 -0.63
C SER A 69 -0.06 -3.95 -2.02
N TYR A 70 0.89 -4.78 -2.44
CA TYR A 70 0.82 -5.52 -3.69
C TYR A 70 0.24 -6.92 -3.48
N SER A 71 -0.69 -7.31 -4.35
CA SER A 71 -1.25 -8.65 -4.40
C SER A 71 -0.61 -9.46 -5.53
N ILE A 72 0.18 -10.50 -5.19
CA ILE A 72 0.83 -11.36 -6.19
C ILE A 72 -0.20 -12.09 -7.04
N GLY A 73 -1.21 -12.69 -6.41
CA GLY A 73 -2.21 -13.51 -7.13
C GLY A 73 -3.06 -12.73 -8.12
N PHE A 74 -3.33 -11.45 -7.82
CA PHE A 74 -4.13 -10.58 -8.70
C PHE A 74 -3.27 -9.64 -9.54
N LYS A 75 -1.95 -9.62 -9.33
CA LYS A 75 -1.00 -8.70 -9.95
C LYS A 75 -1.49 -7.25 -9.89
N SER A 76 -1.84 -6.81 -8.68
CA SER A 76 -2.40 -5.47 -8.49
C SER A 76 -1.93 -4.80 -7.20
N TRP A 77 -1.74 -3.48 -7.31
CA TRP A 77 -1.63 -2.60 -6.16
C TRP A 77 -3.00 -2.33 -5.56
N ARG A 78 -3.06 -2.20 -4.23
CA ARG A 78 -4.31 -2.08 -3.48
C ARG A 78 -4.19 -1.06 -2.37
N ILE A 79 -5.28 -0.33 -2.14
CA ILE A 79 -5.44 0.60 -1.01
C ILE A 79 -6.68 0.17 -0.22
N CYS A 80 -6.54 0.04 1.10
CA CYS A 80 -7.68 -0.19 2.00
C CYS A 80 -8.09 1.08 2.74
N ARG A 81 -9.33 1.07 3.22
CA ARG A 81 -9.89 2.04 4.17
C ARG A 81 -9.32 1.79 5.57
N LEU A 82 -9.59 2.71 6.49
CA LEU A 82 -9.26 2.56 7.91
C LEU A 82 -9.91 1.32 8.53
N ASP A 83 -11.07 0.89 8.08
CA ASP A 83 -11.75 -0.32 8.57
C ASP A 83 -11.16 -1.64 8.00
N GLY A 84 -10.15 -1.55 7.12
CA GLY A 84 -9.47 -2.69 6.51
C GLY A 84 -10.10 -3.21 5.21
N HIS A 85 -11.28 -2.73 4.82
CA HIS A 85 -11.88 -3.08 3.54
C HIS A 85 -11.10 -2.45 2.38
N LEU A 86 -10.92 -3.21 1.30
CA LEU A 86 -10.30 -2.71 0.08
C LEU A 86 -11.19 -1.65 -0.57
N ALA A 87 -10.57 -0.57 -1.06
CA ALA A 87 -11.26 0.59 -1.63
C ALA A 87 -10.83 0.84 -3.09
N TYR A 88 -9.55 0.65 -3.37
CA TYR A 88 -9.00 0.92 -4.69
C TYR A 88 -8.01 -0.17 -5.09
N GLU A 89 -7.94 -0.44 -6.38
CA GLU A 89 -6.92 -1.31 -6.95
C GLU A 89 -6.43 -0.79 -8.29
N ILE A 90 -5.26 -1.24 -8.70
CA ILE A 90 -4.80 -1.10 -10.07
C ILE A 90 -3.95 -2.31 -10.46
N THR A 91 -4.37 -2.97 -11.53
CA THR A 91 -3.67 -4.14 -12.07
C THR A 91 -2.48 -3.70 -12.90
N CYS A 92 -1.27 -4.00 -12.42
CA CYS A 92 0.00 -3.76 -13.09
C CYS A 92 1.11 -4.58 -12.42
N GLU A 93 2.30 -4.60 -13.02
CA GLU A 93 3.48 -5.28 -12.46
C GLU A 93 4.54 -4.30 -11.94
N ASP A 94 4.20 -3.01 -11.84
CA ASP A 94 5.09 -1.90 -11.48
C ASP A 94 5.65 -2.05 -10.05
N GLU A 95 6.96 -1.83 -9.88
CA GLU A 95 7.67 -2.00 -8.60
C GLU A 95 7.12 -1.13 -7.46
N LEU A 96 6.56 0.04 -7.80
CA LEU A 96 5.93 0.97 -6.90
C LEU A 96 4.47 1.22 -7.30
N PRO A 97 3.62 1.69 -6.38
CA PRO A 97 2.26 2.10 -6.72
C PRO A 97 2.28 3.17 -7.82
N PRO A 98 1.53 3.01 -8.91
CA PRO A 98 1.60 3.93 -10.04
C PRO A 98 1.00 5.30 -9.67
N THR A 99 1.72 6.35 -10.04
CA THR A 99 1.37 7.76 -9.82
C THR A 99 0.97 8.49 -11.09
N ASP A 100 1.11 7.83 -12.24
CA ASP A 100 0.97 8.37 -13.60
C ASP A 100 -0.39 8.05 -14.25
N ARG A 101 -1.22 7.24 -13.60
CA ARG A 101 -2.48 6.74 -14.16
C ARG A 101 -3.58 6.58 -13.11
N GLN A 102 -4.81 6.51 -13.58
CA GLN A 102 -5.99 6.43 -12.73
C GLN A 102 -6.15 5.04 -12.11
N TRP A 103 -6.45 5.01 -10.81
CA TRP A 103 -6.79 3.79 -10.07
C TRP A 103 -8.26 3.40 -10.30
N ASN A 104 -8.54 2.10 -10.18
CA ASN A 104 -9.91 1.58 -10.25
C ASN A 104 -10.60 1.70 -8.89
N VAL A 105 -11.85 2.13 -8.90
CA VAL A 105 -12.75 2.00 -7.74
C VAL A 105 -13.02 0.52 -7.51
N TYR A 106 -12.76 0.03 -6.30
CA TYR A 106 -12.83 -1.39 -5.97
C TYR A 106 -13.54 -1.63 -4.64
N LYS A 107 -14.52 -2.55 -4.63
CA LYS A 107 -15.32 -2.89 -3.44
C LYS A 107 -15.92 -1.66 -2.75
N MET A 108 -15.30 -1.17 -1.68
CA MET A 108 -15.81 -0.11 -0.82
C MET A 108 -15.27 1.29 -1.16
N GLY A 109 -14.59 1.45 -2.30
CA GLY A 109 -14.20 2.74 -2.83
C GLY A 109 -15.37 3.50 -3.45
N ILE A 110 -15.16 4.80 -3.71
CA ILE A 110 -16.09 5.65 -4.45
C ILE A 110 -15.34 6.45 -5.52
N ALA A 111 -16.07 7.05 -6.46
CA ALA A 111 -15.46 8.05 -7.35
C ALA A 111 -15.37 9.41 -6.64
N PRO A 112 -14.36 10.25 -6.95
CA PRO A 112 -13.30 10.01 -7.93
C PRO A 112 -12.20 9.07 -7.43
N ALA A 113 -11.42 8.51 -8.36
CA ALA A 113 -10.29 7.66 -8.00
C ALA A 113 -9.20 8.46 -7.26
N PRO A 114 -8.44 7.81 -6.35
CA PRO A 114 -7.38 8.48 -5.61
C PRO A 114 -6.27 8.99 -6.53
N LYS A 115 -5.68 10.12 -6.15
CA LYS A 115 -4.36 10.55 -6.60
C LYS A 115 -3.32 10.02 -5.63
N VAL A 116 -2.26 9.39 -6.15
CA VAL A 116 -1.15 8.86 -5.37
C VAL A 116 0.11 9.65 -5.71
N VAL A 117 0.83 10.09 -4.69
CA VAL A 117 2.14 10.77 -4.80
C VAL A 117 3.14 10.04 -3.92
N ILE A 118 4.36 9.85 -4.42
CA ILE A 118 5.47 9.22 -3.69
C ILE A 118 6.49 10.31 -3.38
N HIS A 119 6.97 10.32 -2.13
CA HIS A 119 7.98 11.26 -1.65
C HIS A 119 9.22 10.49 -1.16
N ASP A 120 10.41 10.99 -1.52
CA ASP A 120 11.70 10.42 -1.07
C ASP A 120 12.09 10.87 0.34
N THR A 121 11.37 11.84 0.91
CA THR A 121 11.61 12.41 2.25
C THR A 121 10.26 12.65 2.91
N ASP A 122 10.20 12.53 4.24
CA ASP A 122 8.99 12.81 5.01
C ASP A 122 8.61 14.30 4.82
N PRO A 123 7.45 14.62 4.21
CA PRO A 123 7.04 15.99 3.93
C PRO A 123 6.36 16.67 5.14
N ARG A 124 6.30 16.02 6.31
CA ARG A 124 5.70 16.54 7.55
C ARG A 124 6.64 17.41 8.38
#